data_AF-C3QQ61-F1
#
_entry.id   AF-C3QQ61-F1
#
_cell.length_a   1.000
_cell.length_b   1.000
_cell.length_c   1.000
_cell.angle_alpha   90.00
_cell.angle_beta   90.00
_cell.angle_gamma   90.00
#
_symmetry.space_group_name_H-M   'P 1'
#
loop_
_entity.id
_entity.type
_entity.pdbx_description
1 polymer ?
#
loop_
_entity_poly.entity_id
_entity_poly.type
_entity_poly.pdbx_seq_one_letter_code
_entity_poly.pdbx_strand_id
1 'polypeptide(L)'
;MDWITSNVKSLIGKEYEAATCLLMGANTYTYLFEHWGGWLYKSKRTFVVSHHDANVTPDCGVEFLIDAPLRKVHEMKSDNDMLLVGGGKLLTTLIQAGLLDSLTLYTIPVMLGKGISFIGETFGSNWYLESSKIIDNNILLSSYKYVNAR
;
A
#
# COMPACT_ATOMS: atom_id res chain seq x y z
N MET A 1 9.50 -14.97 2.37
CA MET A 1 8.81 -15.35 1.12
C MET A 1 9.86 -15.58 0.05
N ASP A 2 10.08 -16.84 -0.30
CA ASP A 2 11.24 -17.26 -1.10
C ASP A 2 11.03 -17.02 -2.60
N TRP A 3 9.81 -16.64 -3.00
CA TRP A 3 9.44 -16.36 -4.39
C TRP A 3 9.62 -14.88 -4.80
N ILE A 4 9.97 -13.97 -3.87
CA ILE A 4 10.27 -12.58 -4.22
C ILE A 4 11.79 -12.43 -4.40
N THR A 5 12.21 -12.08 -5.61
CA THR A 5 13.63 -11.91 -5.96
C THR A 5 14.26 -10.75 -5.19
N SER A 6 15.59 -10.79 -5.03
CA SER A 6 16.33 -9.70 -4.39
C SER A 6 16.21 -8.38 -5.14
N ASN A 7 16.09 -8.41 -6.49
CA ASN A 7 15.90 -7.20 -7.27
C ASN A 7 14.49 -6.60 -7.04
N VAL A 8 13.42 -7.40 -7.02
CA VAL A 8 12.08 -6.89 -6.65
C VAL A 8 12.07 -6.32 -5.23
N LYS A 9 12.71 -7.00 -4.26
CA LYS A 9 12.87 -6.45 -2.90
C LYS A 9 13.60 -5.09 -2.90
N SER A 10 14.65 -4.95 -3.70
CA SER A 10 15.38 -3.69 -3.84
C SER A 10 14.52 -2.58 -4.46
N LEU A 11 13.75 -2.89 -5.51
CA LEU A 11 12.84 -1.94 -6.14
C LEU A 11 11.78 -1.46 -5.16
N ILE A 12 11.12 -2.38 -4.46
CA ILE A 12 10.15 -2.03 -3.40
C ILE A 12 10.83 -1.17 -2.34
N GLY A 13 12.04 -1.53 -1.89
CA GLY A 13 12.80 -0.75 -0.92
C GLY A 13 13.02 0.70 -1.35
N LYS A 14 13.32 0.95 -2.64
CA LYS A 14 13.46 2.31 -3.18
C LYS A 14 12.17 3.13 -3.09
N GLU A 15 11.01 2.49 -3.30
CA GLU A 15 9.71 3.17 -3.12
C GLU A 15 9.48 3.58 -1.66
N TYR A 16 9.82 2.70 -0.70
CA TYR A 16 9.76 3.05 0.72
C TYR A 16 10.71 4.19 1.07
N GLU A 17 11.94 4.18 0.57
CA GLU A 17 12.92 5.25 0.83
C GLU A 17 12.45 6.59 0.28
N ALA A 18 11.90 6.61 -0.94
CA ALA A 18 11.38 7.81 -1.59
C ALA A 18 10.11 8.36 -0.91
N ALA A 19 9.27 7.50 -0.33
CA ALA A 19 8.03 7.91 0.31
C ALA A 19 8.30 8.76 1.57
N THR A 20 7.68 9.93 1.66
CA THR A 20 7.68 10.78 2.86
C THR A 20 6.55 10.43 3.82
N CYS A 21 5.44 9.90 3.27
CA CYS A 21 4.24 9.51 3.98
C CYS A 21 3.82 8.07 3.67
N LEU A 22 3.50 7.30 4.72
CA LEU A 22 3.01 5.93 4.62
C LEU A 22 1.56 5.85 5.05
N LEU A 23 0.76 5.07 4.32
CA LEU A 23 -0.62 4.73 4.67
C LEU A 23 -0.74 3.22 4.78
N MET A 24 -1.35 2.73 5.87
CA MET A 24 -1.63 1.31 6.01
C MET A 24 -2.84 0.99 6.89
N GLY A 25 -3.31 -0.25 6.82
CA GLY A 25 -4.29 -0.79 7.76
C GLY A 25 -3.63 -1.34 9.03
N ALA A 26 -4.37 -1.38 10.13
CA ALA A 26 -3.90 -1.85 11.44
C ALA A 26 -3.17 -3.21 11.40
N ASN A 27 -3.71 -4.21 10.66
CA ASN A 27 -3.07 -5.53 10.57
C ASN A 27 -1.68 -5.47 9.92
N THR A 28 -1.49 -4.60 8.93
CA THR A 28 -0.20 -4.40 8.28
C THR A 28 0.77 -3.71 9.23
N TYR A 29 0.31 -2.68 9.94
CA TYR A 29 1.08 -2.02 10.99
C TYR A 29 1.59 -3.00 12.06
N THR A 30 0.69 -3.79 12.65
CA THR A 30 1.04 -4.78 13.67
C THR A 30 2.02 -5.82 13.13
N TYR A 31 1.76 -6.36 11.94
CA TYR A 31 2.67 -7.32 11.31
C TYR A 31 4.09 -6.77 11.13
N LEU A 32 4.23 -5.54 10.63
CA LEU A 32 5.55 -4.94 10.43
C LEU A 32 6.29 -4.69 11.75
N PHE A 33 5.57 -4.22 12.78
CA PHE A 33 6.14 -4.02 14.11
C PHE A 33 6.65 -5.34 14.71
N GLU A 34 5.81 -6.38 14.70
CA GLU A 34 6.15 -7.70 15.25
C GLU A 34 7.28 -8.37 14.45
N HIS A 35 7.22 -8.31 13.13
CA HIS A 35 8.18 -8.98 12.25
C HIS A 35 9.60 -8.41 12.39
N TRP A 36 9.73 -7.12 12.69
CA TRP A 36 11.02 -6.46 12.86
C TRP A 36 11.42 -6.20 14.32
N GLY A 37 10.59 -6.60 15.28
CA GLY A 37 10.83 -6.34 16.70
C GLY A 37 10.85 -4.85 17.04
N GLY A 38 10.15 -4.02 16.26
CA GLY A 38 10.12 -2.57 16.41
C GLY A 38 9.71 -1.83 15.14
N TRP A 39 9.51 -0.52 15.26
CA TRP A 39 9.17 0.34 14.12
C TRP A 39 10.41 0.85 13.39
N LEU A 40 10.55 0.49 12.11
CA LEU A 40 11.70 0.89 11.29
C LEU A 40 11.54 2.29 10.67
N TYR A 41 10.30 2.74 10.43
CA TYR A 41 10.02 3.96 9.67
C TYR A 41 9.89 5.20 10.55
N LYS A 42 10.75 5.37 11.55
CA LYS A 42 10.66 6.47 12.55
C LYS A 42 10.83 7.88 11.95
N SER A 43 11.46 7.98 10.78
CA SER A 43 11.67 9.25 10.07
C SER A 43 10.53 9.63 9.12
N LYS A 44 9.51 8.78 8.98
CA LYS A 44 8.40 8.96 8.03
C LYS A 44 7.09 9.14 8.78
N ARG A 45 6.23 10.03 8.28
CA ARG A 45 4.88 10.19 8.84
C ARG A 45 4.03 8.99 8.41
N THR A 46 3.47 8.26 9.36
CA THR A 46 2.68 7.07 9.08
C THR A 46 1.25 7.24 9.56
N PHE A 47 0.29 6.95 8.69
CA PHE A 47 -1.13 6.91 9.03
C PHE A 47 -1.65 5.48 9.02
N VAL A 48 -2.33 5.09 10.08
CA VAL A 48 -2.88 3.74 10.25
C VAL A 48 -4.40 3.83 10.29
N VAL A 49 -5.07 3.30 9.27
CA VAL A 49 -6.54 3.18 9.25
C VAL A 49 -6.95 2.01 10.15
N SER A 50 -7.77 2.30 11.16
CA SER A 50 -8.19 1.33 12.18
C SER A 50 -9.59 1.64 12.69
N HIS A 51 -10.20 0.68 13.39
CA HIS A 51 -11.47 0.87 14.10
C HIS A 51 -11.29 1.25 15.58
N HIS A 52 -10.08 1.11 16.12
CA HIS A 52 -9.72 1.46 17.49
C HIS A 52 -8.23 1.83 17.54
N ASP A 53 -7.82 2.54 18.60
CA ASP A 53 -6.42 2.86 18.82
C ASP A 53 -5.69 1.62 19.35
N ALA A 54 -4.67 1.19 18.62
CA ALA A 54 -3.78 0.08 18.99
C ALA A 54 -2.32 0.47 18.73
N ASN A 55 -2.01 1.76 18.82
CA ASN A 55 -0.69 2.29 18.55
C ASN A 55 0.30 1.87 19.64
N VAL A 56 1.27 1.02 19.27
CA VAL A 56 2.37 0.61 20.15
C VAL A 56 3.65 1.44 19.90
N THR A 57 3.57 2.44 19.04
CA THR A 57 4.69 3.30 18.61
C THR A 57 4.31 4.78 18.55
N PRO A 58 3.72 5.37 19.62
CA PRO A 58 3.22 6.74 19.59
C PRO A 58 4.32 7.78 19.31
N ASP A 59 5.55 7.53 19.77
CA ASP A 59 6.69 8.45 19.60
C ASP A 59 7.40 8.31 18.23
N CYS A 60 6.85 7.51 17.31
CA CYS A 60 7.50 7.18 16.02
C CYS A 60 6.80 7.84 14.82
N GLY A 61 6.06 8.93 15.03
CA GLY A 61 5.35 9.62 13.94
C GLY A 61 4.18 8.82 13.35
N VAL A 62 3.61 7.90 14.14
CA VAL A 62 2.48 7.04 13.75
C VAL A 62 1.18 7.62 14.30
N GLU A 63 0.23 7.89 13.43
CA GLU A 63 -1.09 8.44 13.75
C GLU A 63 -2.20 7.47 13.33
N PHE A 64 -3.08 7.08 14.25
CA PHE A 64 -4.21 6.21 13.95
C PHE A 64 -5.43 7.02 13.49
N LEU A 65 -5.94 6.70 12.30
CA LEU A 65 -7.14 7.28 11.72
C LEU A 65 -8.33 6.38 12.04
N ILE A 66 -9.06 6.75 13.11
CA ILE A 66 -10.23 5.99 13.60
C ILE A 66 -11.53 6.62 13.09
N ASP A 67 -11.67 7.94 13.28
CA ASP A 67 -12.86 8.68 12.88
C ASP A 67 -12.78 9.17 11.44
N ALA A 68 -13.74 8.74 10.62
CA ALA A 68 -13.88 9.11 9.21
C ALA A 68 -12.55 9.00 8.42
N PRO A 69 -11.87 7.84 8.43
CA PRO A 69 -10.52 7.69 7.88
C PRO A 69 -10.41 8.08 6.41
N LEU A 70 -11.41 7.76 5.58
CA LEU A 70 -11.39 8.10 4.15
C LEU A 70 -11.46 9.61 3.91
N ARG A 71 -12.23 10.35 4.72
CA ARG A 71 -12.29 11.80 4.62
C ARG A 71 -10.94 12.41 4.96
N LYS A 72 -10.30 11.95 6.05
CA LYS A 72 -8.96 12.39 6.44
C LYS A 72 -7.91 12.07 5.37
N VAL A 73 -7.96 10.86 4.80
CA VAL A 73 -7.06 10.48 3.69
C VAL A 73 -7.27 11.39 2.48
N HIS A 74 -8.52 11.68 2.10
CA HIS A 74 -8.83 12.60 1.01
C HIS A 74 -8.28 14.01 1.27
N GLU A 75 -8.48 14.55 2.48
CA GLU A 75 -7.95 15.86 2.89
C GLU A 75 -6.42 15.89 2.78
N MET A 76 -5.73 14.92 3.39
CA MET A 76 -4.25 14.88 3.43
C MET A 76 -3.60 14.66 2.07
N LYS A 77 -4.26 13.91 1.19
CA LYS A 77 -3.78 13.63 -0.16
C LYS A 77 -3.70 14.91 -1.03
N SER A 78 -4.39 15.98 -0.66
CA SER A 78 -4.26 17.28 -1.34
C SER A 78 -2.89 17.92 -1.13
N ASP A 79 -2.23 17.61 -0.02
CA ASP A 79 -0.97 18.23 0.40
C ASP A 79 0.24 17.29 0.27
N ASN A 80 0.02 15.97 0.21
CA ASN A 80 1.10 14.98 0.25
C ASN A 80 0.78 13.73 -0.58
N ASP A 81 1.79 13.23 -1.31
CA ASP A 81 1.75 11.87 -1.86
C ASP A 81 1.92 10.85 -0.72
N MET A 82 1.12 9.79 -0.74
CA MET A 82 1.12 8.73 0.27
C MET A 82 1.39 7.38 -0.37
N LEU A 83 2.39 6.66 0.13
CA LEU A 83 2.61 5.28 -0.26
C LEU A 83 1.66 4.36 0.53
N LEU A 84 0.74 3.69 -0.16
CA LEU A 84 -0.07 2.63 0.43
C LEU A 84 0.77 1.37 0.62
N VAL A 85 1.13 1.08 1.85
CA VAL A 85 1.90 -0.10 2.23
C VAL A 85 1.02 -1.37 2.22
N GLY A 86 -0.28 -1.21 2.52
CA GLY A 86 -1.25 -2.30 2.50
C GLY A 86 -2.32 -2.17 3.59
N GLY A 87 -3.21 -3.13 3.78
CA GLY A 87 -3.39 -4.36 3.01
C GLY A 87 -4.59 -4.30 2.05
N GLY A 88 -4.94 -5.45 1.49
CA GLY A 88 -5.96 -5.56 0.44
C GLY A 88 -7.34 -4.98 0.80
N LYS A 89 -7.75 -5.03 2.07
CA LYS A 89 -9.00 -4.38 2.52
C LYS A 89 -8.95 -2.87 2.35
N LEU A 90 -7.88 -2.22 2.82
CA LEU A 90 -7.72 -0.77 2.68
C LEU A 90 -7.55 -0.37 1.21
N LEU A 91 -6.76 -1.13 0.44
CA LEU A 91 -6.65 -0.95 -1.01
C LEU A 91 -8.03 -0.96 -1.69
N THR A 92 -8.85 -1.95 -1.38
CA THR A 92 -10.20 -2.10 -1.93
C THR A 92 -11.07 -0.88 -1.60
N THR A 93 -11.08 -0.46 -0.33
CA THR A 93 -11.86 0.70 0.10
C THR A 93 -11.41 2.00 -0.56
N LEU A 94 -10.10 2.22 -0.73
CA LEU A 94 -9.58 3.40 -1.42
C LEU A 94 -9.98 3.42 -2.90
N ILE A 95 -9.96 2.28 -3.57
CA ILE A 95 -10.39 2.17 -4.98
C ILE A 95 -11.90 2.44 -5.12
N GLN A 96 -12.72 1.86 -4.24
CA GLN A 96 -14.17 2.09 -4.23
C GLN A 96 -14.52 3.56 -3.96
N ALA A 97 -13.71 4.26 -3.17
CA ALA A 97 -13.88 5.67 -2.87
C ALA A 97 -13.25 6.62 -3.92
N GLY A 98 -12.60 6.10 -4.97
CA GLY A 98 -11.89 6.92 -5.96
C GLY A 98 -10.67 7.65 -5.39
N LEU A 99 -10.08 7.13 -4.31
CA LEU A 99 -8.98 7.75 -3.57
C LEU A 99 -7.59 7.18 -3.93
N LEU A 100 -7.50 6.18 -4.81
CA LEU A 100 -6.21 5.65 -5.29
C LEU A 100 -5.86 6.25 -6.66
N ASP A 101 -4.67 6.83 -6.83
CA ASP A 101 -4.27 7.47 -8.11
C ASP A 101 -3.56 6.52 -9.06
N SER A 102 -2.70 5.67 -8.51
CA SER A 102 -1.78 4.85 -9.29
C SER A 102 -1.55 3.50 -8.62
N LEU A 103 -1.20 2.52 -9.43
CA LEU A 103 -0.95 1.17 -9.00
C LEU A 103 0.23 0.59 -9.76
N THR A 104 1.28 0.20 -9.04
CA THR A 104 2.42 -0.54 -9.59
C THR A 104 2.34 -1.99 -9.12
N LEU A 105 2.20 -2.91 -10.07
CA LEU A 105 2.03 -4.34 -9.83
C LEU A 105 3.27 -5.13 -10.24
N TYR A 106 3.74 -5.97 -9.34
CA TYR A 106 4.76 -6.99 -9.60
C TYR A 106 4.07 -8.36 -9.66
N THR A 107 3.85 -8.87 -10.87
CA THR A 107 3.24 -10.19 -11.07
C THR A 107 4.33 -11.24 -11.14
N ILE A 108 4.43 -12.05 -10.08
CA ILE A 108 5.39 -13.13 -9.95
C ILE A 108 4.75 -14.41 -10.53
N PRO A 109 5.42 -15.16 -11.43
CA PRO A 109 4.84 -16.33 -12.10
C PRO A 109 4.82 -17.57 -11.18
N VAL A 110 4.07 -17.49 -10.07
CA VAL A 110 3.90 -18.57 -9.09
C VAL A 110 2.42 -18.81 -8.84
N MET A 111 2.00 -20.08 -8.97
CA MET A 111 0.63 -20.51 -8.73
C MET A 111 0.42 -20.86 -7.25
N LEU A 112 0.03 -19.87 -6.43
CA LEU A 112 -0.08 -20.05 -4.97
C LEU A 112 -1.22 -20.97 -4.51
N GLY A 113 -2.33 -21.02 -5.26
CA GLY A 113 -3.53 -21.83 -4.96
C GLY A 113 -4.36 -21.37 -3.75
N LYS A 114 -3.74 -20.80 -2.71
CA LYS A 114 -4.39 -20.18 -1.55
C LYS A 114 -3.53 -19.06 -0.97
N GLY A 115 -4.13 -18.12 -0.24
CA GLY A 115 -3.40 -17.03 0.40
C GLY A 115 -4.29 -15.86 0.80
N ILE A 116 -3.64 -14.74 1.10
CA ILE A 116 -4.32 -13.47 1.37
C ILE A 116 -4.67 -12.84 0.01
N SER A 117 -5.95 -12.53 -0.21
CA SER A 117 -6.36 -11.85 -1.45
C SER A 117 -5.70 -10.48 -1.57
N PHE A 118 -5.20 -10.18 -2.77
CA PHE A 118 -4.60 -8.88 -3.09
C PHE A 118 -5.63 -7.74 -2.98
N ILE A 119 -6.82 -7.94 -3.55
CA ILE A 119 -7.90 -6.95 -3.64
C ILE A 119 -9.26 -7.66 -3.52
N GLY A 120 -10.27 -6.94 -3.05
CA GLY A 120 -11.67 -7.36 -3.05
C GLY A 120 -12.42 -6.83 -4.27
N GLU A 121 -13.75 -6.77 -4.18
CA GLU A 121 -14.61 -6.31 -5.26
C GLU A 121 -14.49 -4.81 -5.49
N THR A 122 -14.12 -4.42 -6.72
CA THR A 122 -13.90 -3.03 -7.14
C THR A 122 -14.52 -2.75 -8.51
N PHE A 123 -15.67 -3.39 -8.78
CA PHE A 123 -16.39 -3.28 -10.05
C PHE A 123 -16.66 -1.81 -10.41
N GLY A 124 -16.48 -1.47 -11.69
CA GLY A 124 -16.63 -0.10 -12.21
C GLY A 124 -15.38 0.78 -12.07
N SER A 125 -14.32 0.33 -11.40
CA SER A 125 -13.03 1.03 -11.44
C SER A 125 -12.38 0.93 -12.83
N ASN A 126 -11.91 2.06 -13.35
CA ASN A 126 -11.26 2.15 -14.66
C ASN A 126 -9.78 2.50 -14.47
N TRP A 127 -8.93 1.83 -15.25
CA TRP A 127 -7.47 1.95 -15.13
C TRP A 127 -6.85 2.12 -16.50
N TYR A 128 -5.96 3.08 -16.63
CA TYR A 128 -5.11 3.27 -17.80
C TYR A 128 -3.77 2.59 -17.56
N LEU A 129 -3.37 1.68 -18.46
CA LEU A 129 -2.05 1.05 -18.42
C LEU A 129 -0.99 2.06 -18.90
N GLU A 130 -0.16 2.55 -17.99
CA GLU A 130 0.90 3.50 -18.31
C GLU A 130 2.15 2.81 -18.85
N SER A 131 2.52 1.67 -18.25
CA SER A 131 3.67 0.89 -18.73
C SER A 131 3.54 -0.58 -18.34
N SER A 132 4.19 -1.44 -19.13
CA SER A 132 4.29 -2.87 -18.84
C SER A 132 5.61 -3.40 -19.37
N LYS A 133 6.40 -4.05 -18.50
CA LYS A 133 7.70 -4.62 -18.88
C LYS A 133 8.02 -5.87 -18.07
N ILE A 134 8.79 -6.76 -18.68
CA ILE A 134 9.38 -7.90 -17.97
C ILE A 134 10.68 -7.46 -17.30
N ILE A 135 10.81 -7.79 -16.01
CA ILE A 135 12.03 -7.67 -15.22
C ILE A 135 12.41 -9.06 -14.68
N ASP A 136 13.66 -9.25 -14.25
CA ASP A 136 14.14 -10.51 -13.64
C ASP A 136 13.77 -11.76 -14.45
N ASN A 137 13.92 -11.67 -15.78
CA ASN A 137 13.58 -12.67 -16.80
C ASN A 137 12.09 -13.01 -16.96
N ASN A 138 11.27 -12.98 -15.91
CA ASN A 138 9.89 -13.46 -15.97
C ASN A 138 8.87 -12.74 -15.08
N ILE A 139 9.26 -11.67 -14.38
CA ILE A 139 8.36 -10.89 -13.52
C ILE A 139 7.77 -9.77 -14.35
N LEU A 140 6.44 -9.71 -14.44
CA LEU A 140 5.75 -8.62 -15.11
C LEU A 140 5.59 -7.44 -14.14
N LEU A 141 6.23 -6.33 -14.47
CA LEU A 141 6.04 -5.04 -13.81
C LEU A 141 5.09 -4.19 -14.66
N SER A 142 3.94 -3.85 -14.09
CA SER A 142 2.93 -3.02 -14.75
C SER A 142 2.56 -1.83 -13.88
N SER A 143 2.48 -0.65 -14.49
CA SER A 143 2.03 0.58 -13.81
C SER A 143 0.73 1.05 -14.43
N TYR A 144 -0.23 1.37 -13.58
CA TYR A 144 -1.56 1.82 -13.95
C TYR A 144 -1.87 3.15 -13.29
N LYS A 145 -2.66 3.97 -13.96
CA LYS A 145 -3.25 5.18 -13.43
C LYS A 145 -4.76 5.04 -13.34
N TYR A 146 -5.34 5.43 -12.21
CA TYR A 146 -6.78 5.44 -12.03
C TYR A 146 -7.40 6.47 -12.97
N VAL A 147 -8.46 6.07 -13.66
CA VAL A 147 -9.23 6.95 -14.54
C VAL A 147 -10.49 7.34 -13.79
N ASN A 148 -10.50 8.56 -13.24
CA ASN A 148 -11.72 9.12 -12.69
C ASN A 148 -12.78 9.13 -13.80
N ALA A 149 -13.91 8.48 -13.54
CA ALA A 149 -15.11 8.72 -14.34
C ALA A 149 -15.39 10.23 -14.26
N ARG A 150 -15.32 10.91 -15.40
CA ARG A 150 -15.79 12.29 -15.52
C ARG A 150 -17.30 12.36 -15.34
#